data_AF-A0A962LWI8-F1
#
_entry.id   AF-A0A962LWI8-F1
#
_cell.length_a   1.000
_cell.length_b   1.000
_cell.length_c   1.000
_cell.angle_alpha   90.00
_cell.angle_beta   90.00
_cell.angle_gamma   90.00
#
_symmetry.space_group_name_H-M   'P 1'
#
loop_
_entity.id
_entity.type
_entity.pdbx_description
1 polymer ?
#
loop_
_entity_poly.entity_id
_entity_poly.type
_entity_poly.pdbx_seq_one_letter_code
_entity_poly.pdbx_strand_id
1 'polypeptide(L)'
;MKQFVSILVLALAALSMNNSAHAALIFVGYWDVADPSAPIWSDTPPDGPLAYTGQEAAALLFGGNASDYSISTVDDSVANINNMAWYDIIGYGGALFAEDYSNKYLGQFYGPTNDFTIGDVGGSASAFVRDNLTQGVERNYAFKDDGISVPEPSALALLLLGLACVVAGRRTVRIHH
;
A
#
# COMPACT_ATOMS: atom_id res chain seq x y z
N MET A 1 46.67 24.45 -12.59
CA MET A 1 45.35 25.13 -12.70
C MET A 1 44.40 24.46 -13.70
N LYS A 2 44.79 24.21 -14.95
CA LYS A 2 43.92 23.62 -15.99
C LYS A 2 43.37 22.21 -15.66
N GLN A 3 44.14 21.39 -14.92
CA GLN A 3 43.71 20.05 -14.48
C GLN A 3 42.67 20.06 -13.35
N PHE A 4 42.65 21.10 -12.49
CA PHE A 4 41.70 21.20 -11.38
C PHE A 4 40.30 21.62 -11.84
N VAL A 5 40.22 22.45 -12.89
CA VAL A 5 38.95 22.86 -13.49
C VAL A 5 38.25 21.68 -14.18
N SER A 6 39.02 20.74 -14.75
CA SER A 6 38.45 19.58 -15.46
C SER A 6 37.83 18.55 -14.52
N ILE A 7 38.36 18.38 -13.30
CA ILE A 7 37.82 17.44 -12.29
C ILE A 7 36.55 18.01 -11.64
N LEU A 8 36.49 19.32 -11.44
CA LEU A 8 35.33 20.00 -10.85
C LEU A 8 34.10 19.97 -11.79
N VAL A 9 34.32 20.10 -13.11
CA VAL A 9 33.26 20.03 -14.12
C VAL A 9 32.67 18.62 -14.25
N LEU A 10 33.50 17.57 -14.11
CA LEU A 10 33.03 16.18 -14.13
C LEU A 10 32.20 15.82 -12.87
N ALA A 11 32.58 16.36 -11.71
CA ALA A 11 31.86 16.17 -10.45
C ALA A 11 30.51 16.89 -10.42
N LEU A 12 30.41 18.10 -11.00
CA LEU A 12 29.14 18.84 -11.11
C LEU A 12 28.15 18.18 -12.09
N ALA A 13 28.64 17.54 -13.16
CA ALA A 13 27.77 16.84 -14.12
C ALA A 13 27.10 15.60 -13.50
N ALA A 14 27.79 14.88 -12.60
CA ALA A 14 27.28 13.68 -11.95
C ALA A 14 26.20 13.96 -10.87
N LEU A 15 26.08 15.20 -10.39
CA LEU A 15 25.11 15.60 -9.34
C LEU A 15 23.71 15.95 -9.89
N SER A 16 23.55 16.02 -11.21
CA SER A 16 22.35 16.56 -11.85
C SER A 16 21.27 15.51 -12.18
N MET A 17 21.49 14.23 -11.84
CA MET A 17 20.52 13.15 -12.06
C MET A 17 20.23 12.38 -10.77
N ASN A 18 19.91 13.10 -9.69
CA ASN A 18 19.41 12.49 -8.46
C ASN A 18 17.88 12.45 -8.50
N ASN A 19 17.32 11.47 -9.24
CA ASN A 19 15.94 11.09 -8.99
C ASN A 19 15.91 10.28 -7.70
N SER A 20 15.17 10.76 -6.70
CA SER A 20 14.78 9.93 -5.56
C SER A 20 14.06 8.71 -6.09
N ALA A 21 14.61 7.54 -5.82
CA ALA A 21 14.11 6.27 -6.32
C ALA A 21 13.13 5.72 -5.27
N HIS A 22 11.84 5.75 -5.57
CA HIS A 22 10.78 5.13 -4.78
C HIS A 22 10.33 3.86 -5.49
N ALA A 23 10.03 2.78 -4.77
CA ALA A 23 9.40 1.60 -5.36
C ALA A 23 8.11 2.04 -6.06
N ALA A 24 7.93 1.64 -7.32
CA ALA A 24 6.74 2.04 -8.04
C ALA A 24 5.59 1.12 -7.62
N LEU A 25 4.48 1.71 -7.17
CA LEU A 25 3.25 0.94 -7.00
C LEU A 25 2.78 0.45 -8.37
N ILE A 26 2.34 -0.81 -8.43
CA ILE A 26 1.74 -1.44 -9.60
C ILE A 26 0.34 -1.92 -9.27
N PHE A 27 -0.55 -1.83 -10.25
CA PHE A 27 -1.87 -2.44 -10.16
C PHE A 27 -1.77 -3.96 -10.22
N VAL A 28 -2.41 -4.66 -9.28
CA VAL A 28 -2.37 -6.13 -9.21
C VAL A 28 -3.68 -6.81 -9.55
N GLY A 29 -4.79 -6.09 -9.47
CA GLY A 29 -6.12 -6.65 -9.64
C GLY A 29 -7.19 -5.84 -8.91
N TYR A 30 -8.43 -6.23 -9.12
CA TYR A 30 -9.58 -5.65 -8.45
C TYR A 30 -10.53 -6.74 -7.98
N TRP A 31 -11.41 -6.40 -7.06
CA TRP A 31 -12.54 -7.23 -6.68
C TRP A 31 -13.77 -6.38 -6.42
N ASP A 32 -14.93 -7.01 -6.54
CA ASP A 32 -16.21 -6.40 -6.24
C ASP A 32 -16.73 -6.96 -4.92
N VAL A 33 -17.12 -6.11 -3.98
CA VAL A 33 -17.70 -6.58 -2.71
C VAL A 33 -19.01 -7.32 -2.96
N ALA A 34 -19.74 -6.96 -4.03
CA ALA A 34 -20.98 -7.61 -4.43
C ALA A 34 -20.77 -8.87 -5.30
N ASP A 35 -19.54 -9.39 -5.43
CA ASP A 35 -19.26 -10.56 -6.26
C ASP A 35 -20.07 -11.79 -5.81
N PRO A 36 -20.76 -12.50 -6.73
CA PRO A 36 -21.54 -13.67 -6.37
C PRO A 36 -20.80 -14.84 -5.74
N SER A 37 -19.49 -14.90 -5.89
CA SER A 37 -18.60 -15.89 -5.30
C SER A 37 -18.09 -15.49 -3.91
N ALA A 38 -18.31 -14.25 -3.47
CA ALA A 38 -17.95 -13.83 -2.12
C ALA A 38 -18.85 -14.52 -1.07
N PRO A 39 -18.32 -14.80 0.13
CA PRO A 39 -19.11 -15.34 1.22
C PRO A 39 -20.29 -14.42 1.54
N ILE A 40 -21.42 -15.00 1.93
CA ILE A 40 -22.56 -14.28 2.47
C ILE A 40 -22.64 -14.47 3.98
N TRP A 41 -23.38 -13.61 4.67
CA TRP A 41 -23.50 -13.67 6.13
C TRP A 41 -23.86 -15.10 6.60
N SER A 42 -24.85 -15.75 6.00
CA SER A 42 -25.36 -17.05 6.45
C SER A 42 -24.48 -18.28 6.15
N ASP A 43 -23.28 -18.12 5.59
CA ASP A 43 -22.47 -19.26 5.13
C ASP A 43 -21.84 -20.09 6.25
N THR A 44 -21.60 -19.53 7.44
CA THR A 44 -20.80 -20.19 8.49
C THR A 44 -21.42 -20.19 9.90
N PRO A 45 -22.69 -20.61 10.07
CA PRO A 45 -23.38 -20.56 11.36
C PRO A 45 -22.60 -21.30 12.48
N PRO A 46 -22.69 -20.85 13.76
CA PRO A 46 -23.62 -19.85 14.27
C PRO A 46 -23.23 -18.39 14.00
N ASP A 47 -22.00 -18.14 13.60
CA ASP A 47 -21.45 -16.80 13.37
C ASP A 47 -21.32 -16.49 11.86
N GLY A 48 -20.91 -15.27 11.53
CA GLY A 48 -20.64 -14.89 10.14
C GLY A 48 -19.30 -15.40 9.62
N PRO A 49 -19.08 -15.32 8.29
CA PRO A 49 -17.77 -15.62 7.69
C PRO A 49 -16.71 -14.66 8.23
N LEU A 50 -15.44 -14.94 7.95
CA LEU A 50 -14.36 -14.01 8.31
C LEU A 50 -14.58 -12.64 7.66
N ALA A 51 -14.35 -11.58 8.43
CA ALA A 51 -14.41 -10.22 7.96
C ALA A 51 -13.00 -9.68 7.67
N TYR A 52 -12.89 -8.91 6.59
CA TYR A 52 -11.61 -8.43 6.07
C TYR A 52 -11.64 -6.91 5.90
N THR A 53 -10.52 -6.25 6.21
CA THR A 53 -10.27 -4.89 5.72
C THR A 53 -10.06 -4.90 4.20
N GLY A 54 -10.04 -3.74 3.54
CA GLY A 54 -9.70 -3.67 2.11
C GLY A 54 -8.32 -4.27 1.82
N GLN A 55 -7.34 -3.96 2.65
CA GLN A 55 -5.97 -4.51 2.54
C GLN A 55 -5.90 -6.02 2.80
N GLU A 56 -6.60 -6.52 3.82
CA GLU A 56 -6.62 -7.97 4.11
C GLU A 56 -7.34 -8.76 3.00
N ALA A 57 -8.41 -8.19 2.42
CA ALA A 57 -9.09 -8.77 1.27
C ALA A 57 -8.17 -8.85 0.04
N ALA A 58 -7.39 -7.80 -0.22
CA ALA A 58 -6.37 -7.82 -1.26
C ALA A 58 -5.30 -8.90 -1.02
N ALA A 59 -4.82 -9.04 0.22
CA ALA A 59 -3.86 -10.08 0.58
C ALA A 59 -4.45 -11.50 0.44
N LEU A 60 -5.73 -11.69 0.77
CA LEU A 60 -6.45 -12.96 0.57
C LEU A 60 -6.52 -13.33 -0.91
N LEU A 61 -6.81 -12.37 -1.79
CA LEU A 61 -7.05 -12.60 -3.22
C LEU A 61 -5.77 -12.64 -4.05
N PHE A 62 -4.78 -11.82 -3.72
CA PHE A 62 -3.58 -11.61 -4.53
C PHE A 62 -2.28 -12.07 -3.84
N GLY A 63 -2.39 -12.60 -2.62
CA GLY A 63 -1.27 -13.10 -1.80
C GLY A 63 -0.48 -11.99 -1.10
N GLY A 64 0.49 -12.34 -0.26
CA GLY A 64 1.30 -11.38 0.50
C GLY A 64 0.68 -10.98 1.84
N ASN A 65 1.13 -9.85 2.41
CA ASN A 65 0.59 -9.30 3.66
C ASN A 65 -0.33 -8.12 3.38
N ALA A 66 -1.28 -7.87 4.28
CA ALA A 66 -2.20 -6.73 4.16
C ALA A 66 -1.46 -5.37 4.02
N SER A 67 -0.37 -5.19 4.78
CA SER A 67 0.45 -3.98 4.74
C SER A 67 1.15 -3.72 3.41
N ASP A 68 1.19 -4.70 2.51
CA ASP A 68 1.84 -4.58 1.21
C ASP A 68 0.93 -3.87 0.19
N TYR A 69 -0.35 -3.63 0.55
CA TYR A 69 -1.37 -3.14 -0.36
C TYR A 69 -1.81 -1.71 -0.07
N SER A 70 -2.05 -0.95 -1.14
CA SER A 70 -2.86 0.27 -1.13
C SER A 70 -4.09 0.05 -2.01
N ILE A 71 -5.24 0.54 -1.57
CA ILE A 71 -6.53 0.32 -2.20
C ILE A 71 -7.06 1.63 -2.78
N SER A 72 -7.69 1.53 -3.95
CA SER A 72 -8.50 2.59 -4.52
C SER A 72 -9.93 2.12 -4.76
N THR A 73 -10.88 3.04 -4.66
CA THR A 73 -12.26 2.84 -5.16
C THR A 73 -12.57 3.64 -6.41
N VAL A 74 -11.56 4.28 -7.02
CA VAL A 74 -11.72 5.12 -8.21
C VAL A 74 -11.48 4.30 -9.49
N ASP A 75 -10.24 3.87 -9.73
CA ASP A 75 -9.82 3.10 -10.91
C ASP A 75 -8.47 2.39 -10.68
N ASP A 76 -7.91 1.80 -11.75
CA ASP A 76 -6.66 1.06 -11.78
C ASP A 76 -5.41 1.96 -11.99
N SER A 77 -5.55 3.28 -11.87
CA SER A 77 -4.45 4.23 -11.97
C SER A 77 -3.82 4.53 -10.61
N VAL A 78 -2.49 4.36 -10.52
CA VAL A 78 -1.71 4.68 -9.31
C VAL A 78 -1.88 6.14 -8.88
N ALA A 79 -2.10 7.07 -9.82
CA ALA A 79 -2.31 8.48 -9.52
C ALA A 79 -3.63 8.77 -8.79
N ASN A 80 -4.58 7.83 -8.82
CA ASN A 80 -5.93 7.96 -8.28
C ASN A 80 -6.15 7.10 -7.02
N ILE A 81 -5.09 6.59 -6.41
CA ILE A 81 -5.19 5.87 -5.13
C ILE A 81 -5.73 6.83 -4.08
N ASN A 82 -6.86 6.47 -3.47
CA ASN A 82 -7.54 7.27 -2.45
C ASN A 82 -7.48 6.65 -1.04
N ASN A 83 -6.84 5.49 -0.88
CA ASN A 83 -6.73 4.73 0.37
C ASN A 83 -8.09 4.42 1.03
N MET A 84 -9.10 4.23 0.19
CA MET A 84 -10.45 3.86 0.61
C MET A 84 -10.77 2.47 0.07
N ALA A 85 -11.69 1.78 0.74
CA ALA A 85 -12.31 0.56 0.25
C ALA A 85 -13.83 0.61 0.45
N TRP A 86 -14.55 -0.07 -0.43
CA TRP A 86 -15.93 -0.45 -0.23
C TRP A 86 -16.02 -1.60 0.77
N TYR A 87 -17.02 -1.50 1.64
CA TYR A 87 -17.37 -2.51 2.64
C TYR A 87 -18.87 -2.78 2.55
N ASP A 88 -19.26 -4.04 2.70
CA ASP A 88 -20.62 -4.40 3.10
C ASP A 88 -20.69 -4.31 4.63
N ILE A 89 -21.78 -3.77 5.16
CA ILE A 89 -22.04 -3.62 6.60
C ILE A 89 -23.35 -4.34 6.91
N ILE A 90 -23.28 -5.27 7.89
CA ILE A 90 -24.42 -6.08 8.31
C ILE A 90 -25.63 -5.19 8.66
N GLY A 91 -26.76 -5.41 8.00
CA GLY A 91 -28.00 -4.69 8.25
C GLY A 91 -28.04 -3.23 7.79
N TYR A 92 -27.01 -2.73 7.10
CA TYR A 92 -26.95 -1.36 6.60
C TYR A 92 -26.83 -1.30 5.07
N GLY A 93 -25.86 -1.98 4.46
CA GLY A 93 -25.52 -1.79 3.05
C GLY A 93 -24.05 -1.50 2.81
N GLY A 94 -23.76 -0.95 1.63
CA GLY A 94 -22.41 -0.53 1.27
C GLY A 94 -21.99 0.81 1.87
N ALA A 95 -20.74 0.91 2.31
CA ALA A 95 -20.12 2.19 2.63
C ALA A 95 -18.64 2.21 2.23
N LEU A 96 -18.12 3.43 2.11
CA LEU A 96 -16.70 3.69 1.94
C LEU A 96 -16.05 3.97 3.29
N PHE A 97 -15.01 3.22 3.60
CA PHE A 97 -14.12 3.48 4.74
C PHE A 97 -12.67 3.47 4.31
N ALA A 98 -11.77 3.84 5.22
CA ALA A 98 -10.33 3.66 5.01
C ALA A 98 -10.02 2.19 4.69
N GLU A 99 -9.00 1.95 3.87
CA GLU A 99 -8.59 0.61 3.42
C GLU A 99 -8.21 -0.37 4.56
N ASP A 100 -7.89 0.17 5.73
CA ASP A 100 -7.53 -0.53 6.96
C ASP A 100 -8.65 -0.53 8.02
N TYR A 101 -9.82 0.03 7.69
CA TYR A 101 -10.96 0.06 8.62
C TYR A 101 -11.38 -1.35 9.00
N SER A 102 -11.52 -1.57 10.30
CA SER A 102 -11.89 -2.84 10.90
C SER A 102 -12.97 -2.63 11.95
N ASN A 103 -14.12 -3.23 11.71
CA ASN A 103 -15.19 -3.37 12.67
C ASN A 103 -15.77 -4.78 12.51
N LYS A 104 -15.37 -5.68 13.40
CA LYS A 104 -15.57 -7.12 13.24
C LYS A 104 -15.91 -7.73 14.58
N TYR A 105 -16.80 -8.71 14.58
CA TYR A 105 -17.08 -9.50 15.76
C TYR A 105 -16.05 -10.64 15.89
N LEU A 106 -15.04 -10.48 16.77
CA LEU A 106 -14.00 -11.51 16.97
C LEU A 106 -13.31 -11.98 15.66
N GLY A 107 -13.22 -11.10 14.66
CA GLY A 107 -12.68 -11.41 13.32
C GLY A 107 -13.71 -11.89 12.30
N GLN A 108 -14.97 -12.08 12.69
CA GLN A 108 -16.09 -12.48 11.85
C GLN A 108 -16.95 -11.28 11.45
N PHE A 109 -17.78 -11.48 10.42
CA PHE A 109 -18.72 -10.49 9.90
C PHE A 109 -19.96 -10.26 10.79
N TYR A 110 -20.33 -11.22 11.64
CA TYR A 110 -21.30 -11.02 12.72
C TYR A 110 -21.16 -12.10 13.81
N GLY A 111 -21.74 -11.87 14.99
CA GLY A 111 -21.92 -12.87 16.06
C GLY A 111 -22.03 -12.25 17.47
N PRO A 112 -22.25 -13.07 18.53
CA PRO A 112 -22.81 -14.42 18.47
C PRO A 112 -24.34 -14.28 18.52
N THR A 113 -25.06 -14.99 17.65
CA THR A 113 -26.49 -14.79 17.30
C THR A 113 -26.70 -13.92 16.06
N ASN A 114 -27.72 -14.26 15.27
CA ASN A 114 -28.12 -13.62 14.02
C ASN A 114 -28.84 -12.27 14.24
N ASP A 115 -28.46 -11.56 15.29
CA ASP A 115 -29.05 -10.28 15.65
C ASP A 115 -28.14 -9.14 15.19
N PHE A 116 -28.74 -8.13 14.57
CA PHE A 116 -28.05 -6.93 14.12
C PHE A 116 -29.02 -5.76 14.15
N THR A 117 -28.47 -4.56 14.34
CA THR A 117 -29.27 -3.34 14.30
C THR A 117 -29.44 -2.90 12.85
N ILE A 118 -30.68 -2.92 12.35
CA ILE A 118 -31.00 -2.43 11.01
C ILE A 118 -30.65 -0.94 10.90
N GLY A 119 -29.94 -0.56 9.84
CA GLY A 119 -29.56 0.83 9.55
C GLY A 119 -28.36 1.33 10.35
N ASP A 120 -27.65 0.47 11.08
CA ASP A 120 -26.46 0.85 11.82
C ASP A 120 -25.20 0.81 10.94
N VAL A 121 -24.72 1.98 10.52
CA VAL A 121 -23.45 2.13 9.79
C VAL A 121 -22.23 1.75 10.64
N GLY A 122 -22.39 1.67 11.97
CA GLY A 122 -21.40 1.16 12.91
C GLY A 122 -21.47 -0.35 13.11
N GLY A 123 -22.26 -1.06 12.31
CA GLY A 123 -22.30 -2.51 12.30
C GLY A 123 -20.97 -3.15 11.87
N SER A 124 -20.87 -4.47 12.05
CA SER A 124 -19.73 -5.23 11.55
C SER A 124 -19.65 -5.12 10.03
N ALA A 125 -18.43 -4.95 9.53
CA ALA A 125 -18.15 -4.60 8.15
C ALA A 125 -17.06 -5.49 7.55
N SER A 126 -17.17 -5.77 6.26
CA SER A 126 -16.14 -6.51 5.52
C SER A 126 -16.03 -6.01 4.09
N ALA A 127 -14.80 -5.87 3.61
CA ALA A 127 -14.50 -5.61 2.20
C ALA A 127 -14.54 -6.88 1.35
N PHE A 128 -14.89 -8.04 1.93
CA PHE A 128 -14.97 -9.34 1.23
C PHE A 128 -16.07 -10.25 1.80
N VAL A 129 -17.24 -9.68 2.08
CA VAL A 129 -18.49 -10.41 2.34
C VAL A 129 -19.58 -9.69 1.58
N ARG A 130 -20.44 -10.44 0.90
CA ARG A 130 -21.58 -9.91 0.18
C ARG A 130 -22.83 -10.23 0.97
N ASP A 131 -23.56 -9.23 1.42
CA ASP A 131 -24.85 -9.46 2.08
C ASP A 131 -25.89 -8.46 1.60
N ASN A 132 -25.61 -7.19 1.79
CA ASN A 132 -26.52 -6.09 1.50
C ASN A 132 -26.21 -5.42 0.14
N LEU A 133 -25.01 -5.66 -0.41
CA LEU A 133 -24.59 -5.21 -1.72
C LEU A 133 -24.93 -6.21 -2.83
N THR A 134 -25.56 -5.74 -3.91
CA THR A 134 -26.06 -6.61 -5.00
C THR A 134 -25.82 -6.09 -6.42
N GLN A 135 -25.26 -4.88 -6.59
CA GLN A 135 -25.27 -4.20 -7.89
C GLN A 135 -23.94 -4.27 -8.66
N GLY A 136 -22.86 -4.78 -8.07
CA GLY A 136 -21.60 -4.99 -8.78
C GLY A 136 -20.92 -3.69 -9.20
N VAL A 137 -21.04 -2.65 -8.37
CA VAL A 137 -20.41 -1.33 -8.57
C VAL A 137 -19.44 -0.97 -7.45
N GLU A 138 -19.39 -1.78 -6.40
CA GLU A 138 -18.60 -1.57 -5.18
C GLU A 138 -17.22 -2.19 -5.33
N ARG A 139 -16.46 -1.65 -6.29
CA ARG A 139 -15.16 -2.19 -6.69
C ARG A 139 -13.99 -1.58 -5.92
N ASN A 140 -13.11 -2.46 -5.47
CA ASN A 140 -11.83 -2.13 -4.87
C ASN A 140 -10.69 -2.53 -5.81
N TYR A 141 -9.75 -1.62 -6.06
CA TYR A 141 -8.56 -1.81 -6.89
C TYR A 141 -7.33 -1.91 -5.98
N ALA A 142 -6.57 -2.99 -6.09
CA ALA A 142 -5.37 -3.21 -5.29
C ALA A 142 -4.10 -2.82 -6.03
N PHE A 143 -3.22 -2.16 -5.30
CA PHE A 143 -1.88 -1.79 -5.73
C PHE A 143 -0.87 -2.28 -4.70
N LYS A 144 0.32 -2.67 -5.16
CA LYS A 144 1.45 -3.02 -4.28
C LYS A 144 2.76 -2.59 -4.92
N ASP A 145 3.85 -2.54 -4.15
CA ASP A 145 5.18 -2.29 -4.70
C ASP A 145 5.55 -3.33 -5.76
N ASP A 146 6.20 -2.88 -6.84
CA ASP A 146 6.68 -3.75 -7.94
C ASP A 146 7.72 -4.80 -7.51
N GLY A 147 8.15 -4.77 -6.25
CA GLY A 147 9.14 -5.69 -5.67
C GLY A 147 10.54 -5.51 -6.25
N ILE A 148 10.74 -4.47 -7.07
CA ILE A 148 12.05 -4.17 -7.66
C ILE A 148 12.82 -3.39 -6.61
N SER A 149 13.82 -4.04 -6.00
CA SER A 149 14.75 -3.38 -5.09
C SER A 149 15.48 -2.27 -5.85
N VAL A 150 15.10 -1.03 -5.59
CA VAL A 150 15.71 0.10 -6.29
C VAL A 150 17.09 0.38 -5.68
N PRO A 151 18.17 0.44 -6.48
CA PRO A 151 19.49 0.73 -5.95
C PRO A 151 19.54 2.09 -5.25
N GLU A 152 20.02 2.11 -4.01
CA GLU A 152 20.21 3.32 -3.19
C GLU A 152 20.86 4.45 -3.99
N PRO A 153 20.16 5.59 -4.22
CA PRO A 153 20.65 6.62 -5.10
C PRO A 153 21.72 7.42 -4.37
N SER A 154 22.97 7.32 -4.83
CA SER A 154 24.06 8.28 -4.58
C SER A 154 24.57 8.48 -3.14
N ALA A 155 23.85 8.09 -2.08
CA ALA A 155 24.27 8.32 -0.70
C ALA A 155 25.59 7.60 -0.37
N LEU A 156 25.72 6.34 -0.80
CA LEU A 156 26.95 5.58 -0.66
C LEU A 156 28.08 6.18 -1.51
N ALA A 157 27.76 6.64 -2.73
CA ALA A 157 28.73 7.26 -3.62
C ALA A 157 29.22 8.61 -3.05
N LEU A 158 28.34 9.43 -2.49
CA LEU A 158 28.66 10.70 -1.83
C LEU A 158 29.43 10.48 -0.52
N LEU A 159 29.09 9.43 0.24
CA LEU A 159 29.84 9.03 1.42
C LEU A 159 31.26 8.63 1.06
N LEU A 160 31.43 7.79 0.03
CA LEU A 160 32.73 7.35 -0.46
C LEU A 160 33.54 8.51 -1.06
N LEU A 161 32.89 9.42 -1.79
CA LEU A 161 33.52 10.62 -2.33
C LEU A 161 33.97 11.57 -1.21
N GLY A 162 33.13 11.76 -0.19
CA GLY A 162 33.44 12.53 1.01
C GLY A 162 34.63 11.96 1.76
N LEU A 163 34.67 10.63 1.96
CA LEU A 163 35.80 9.94 2.58
C LEU A 163 37.08 10.07 1.75
N ALA A 164 37.00 9.95 0.43
CA ALA A 164 38.14 10.14 -0.47
C ALA A 164 38.70 11.57 -0.39
N CYS A 165 37.84 12.60 -0.34
CA CYS A 165 38.22 13.99 -0.14
C CYS A 165 38.92 14.23 1.21
N VAL A 166 38.43 13.61 2.29
CA VAL A 166 39.05 13.69 3.63
C VAL A 166 40.45 13.06 3.64
N VAL A 167 40.62 11.90 3.00
CA VAL A 167 41.93 11.23 2.89
C VAL A 167 42.91 12.05 2.05
N ALA A 168 42.44 12.64 0.94
CA ALA A 168 43.27 13.51 0.10
C ALA A 168 43.72 14.78 0.85
N GLY A 169 42.82 15.41 1.62
CA GLY A 169 43.13 16.63 2.39
C GLY A 169 44.14 16.40 3.53
N ARG A 170 44.23 15.18 4.07
CA ARG A 170 45.21 14.83 5.12
C ARG A 170 46.64 14.63 4.60
N ARG A 171 46.83 14.32 3.31
CA ARG A 171 48.17 14.10 2.73
C ARG A 171 48.95 15.39 2.46
N THR A 172 48.27 16.53 2.32
CA THR A 172 48.90 17.83 2.00
C THR A 172 49.52 18.57 3.18
N VAL A 173 49.30 18.15 4.43
CA VAL A 173 49.80 18.86 5.63
C VAL A 173 51.24 18.44 6.05
N ARG A 174 51.89 17.53 5.32
CA ARG A 174 53.23 17.02 5.66
C ARG A 174 54.34 17.42 4.70
N ILE A 175 54.56 18.70 4.39
CA ILE A 175 55.87 19.14 3.88
C ILE A 175 56.16 20.60 4.28
N HIS A 176 56.97 20.79 5.34
CA HIS A 176 58.14 21.69 5.41
C HIS A 176 58.56 21.93 6.87
N HIS A 177 59.56 21.17 7.32
CA HIS A 177 60.57 21.59 8.30
C HIS A 177 61.94 21.30 7.69
#